data_AF-A0A369K251-F1
#
_entry.id   AF-A0A369K251-F1
#
_cell.length_a   1.000
_cell.length_b   1.000
_cell.length_c   1.000
_cell.angle_alpha   90.00
_cell.angle_beta   90.00
_cell.angle_gamma   90.00
#
_symmetry.space_group_name_H-M   'P 1'
#
loop_
_entity.id
_entity.type
_entity.pdbx_description
1 polymer ?
#
loop_
_entity_poly.entity_id
_entity_poly.type
_entity_poly.pdbx_seq_one_letter_code
_entity_poly.pdbx_strand_id
1 'polypeptide(L)'
;MQEDDENRPPEPRPAAASRPRDSALQLGPRKKPCHSDPLIHHGRHFGRTVNALCNVFTLLTNGILRMVEQPDEPEESFTAEERREFRVFKTLLLVVPGIEKRIMTCSQEELRMIADLLQKGSSSARSDDTKSLKSAVIDWITPRGEPLIPPLPRNVKTCRGFNHEATGALLCPANLDWSDPEYASQIICIIILLTRLCRVKSKLRDGDYIIPGDQWPIMIYKDYKYDPEDPWNGLLRNRLLISVCPKTRTLVPSHSRAPTSLKISGIQTRIHLPKLRRKRTEGNTIWKRSHTWNDGCDHTIHRIHCYPGKLLIVRFALTSSAVFCRTDVTTDSQRFYDSVIEFLEDPMEQEEVSDLLTFWNRVIFPGHASAKRQVTRDSALARLKEKRAALRAANGVSSVSSR
;
A
#
# COMPACT_ATOMS: atom_id res chain seq x y z
N MET A 1 -70.95 15.44 54.82
CA MET A 1 -71.65 15.20 53.54
C MET A 1 -70.88 15.88 52.44
N GLN A 2 -70.03 15.15 51.76
CA GLN A 2 -69.62 15.42 50.39
C GLN A 2 -69.40 14.04 49.79
N GLU A 3 -70.24 13.72 48.82
CA GLU A 3 -70.41 12.42 48.21
C GLU A 3 -69.20 12.08 47.33
N ASP A 4 -68.86 10.79 47.34
CA ASP A 4 -67.86 10.14 46.51
C ASP A 4 -68.29 10.18 45.02
N ASP A 5 -67.51 10.84 44.17
CA ASP A 5 -67.60 10.72 42.71
C ASP A 5 -66.67 9.58 42.24
N GLU A 6 -67.08 8.36 42.57
CA GLU A 6 -66.37 7.13 42.21
C GLU A 6 -67.07 6.43 41.03
N ASN A 7 -67.19 7.07 39.86
CA ASN A 7 -67.54 6.34 38.63
C ASN A 7 -67.20 7.03 37.30
N ARG A 8 -65.92 7.24 37.01
CA ARG A 8 -65.46 7.57 35.65
C ARG A 8 -64.75 6.36 35.01
N PRO A 9 -65.23 5.81 33.88
CA PRO A 9 -64.57 4.67 33.24
C PRO A 9 -63.21 5.09 32.66
N PRO A 10 -62.20 4.20 32.68
CA PRO A 10 -60.89 4.51 32.14
C PRO A 10 -60.94 4.67 30.62
N GLU A 11 -60.36 5.75 30.10
CA GLU A 11 -60.22 5.97 28.66
C GLU A 11 -59.46 4.80 27.99
N PRO A 12 -59.87 4.38 26.78
CA PRO A 12 -59.20 3.29 26.09
C PRO A 12 -57.79 3.73 25.65
N ARG A 13 -56.78 3.03 26.15
CA ARG A 13 -55.39 3.21 25.70
C ARG A 13 -55.29 2.94 24.20
N PRO A 14 -54.56 3.77 23.42
CA PRO A 14 -54.36 3.51 22.01
C PRO A 14 -53.67 2.15 21.84
N ALA A 15 -54.27 1.27 21.05
CA ALA A 15 -53.72 -0.04 20.74
C ALA A 15 -52.29 0.14 20.21
N ALA A 16 -51.31 -0.41 20.91
CA ALA A 16 -49.95 -0.50 20.42
C ALA A 16 -50.00 -1.26 19.09
N ALA A 17 -49.74 -0.56 17.99
CA ALA A 17 -49.67 -1.18 16.66
C ALA A 17 -48.70 -2.36 16.75
N SER A 18 -49.23 -3.58 16.68
CA SER A 18 -48.42 -4.78 16.65
C SER A 18 -47.56 -4.69 15.40
N ARG A 19 -46.24 -4.59 15.59
CA ARG A 19 -45.32 -4.72 14.45
C ARG A 19 -45.61 -6.09 13.83
N PRO A 20 -45.95 -6.18 12.53
CA PRO A 20 -46.17 -7.47 11.91
C PRO A 20 -44.93 -8.32 12.15
N ARG A 21 -45.12 -9.55 12.63
CA ARG A 21 -44.01 -10.50 12.80
C ARG A 21 -43.37 -10.69 11.43
N ASP A 22 -42.10 -10.29 11.30
CA ASP A 22 -41.33 -10.53 10.09
C ASP A 22 -41.36 -12.04 9.78
N SER A 23 -41.83 -12.40 8.59
CA SER A 23 -41.93 -13.80 8.17
C SER A 23 -40.51 -14.37 8.01
N ALA A 24 -40.21 -15.48 8.69
CA ALA A 24 -38.91 -16.14 8.62
C ALA A 24 -38.54 -16.64 7.21
N LEU A 25 -39.53 -16.75 6.32
CA LEU A 25 -39.36 -17.18 4.93
C LEU A 25 -39.35 -16.02 3.92
N GLN A 26 -39.37 -14.77 4.40
CA GLN A 26 -39.23 -13.59 3.57
C GLN A 26 -37.83 -13.00 3.71
N LEU A 27 -37.24 -12.58 2.58
CA LEU A 27 -35.94 -11.93 2.58
C LEU A 27 -36.06 -10.60 3.33
N GLY A 28 -35.44 -10.53 4.50
CA GLY A 28 -35.47 -9.33 5.34
C GLY A 28 -34.90 -8.10 4.62
N PRO A 29 -35.26 -6.88 5.07
CA PRO A 29 -34.81 -5.64 4.45
C PRO A 29 -33.27 -5.61 4.35
N ARG A 30 -32.75 -5.04 3.24
CA ARG A 30 -31.32 -4.96 2.94
C ARG A 30 -30.57 -4.46 4.19
N LYS A 31 -29.81 -5.36 4.83
CA LYS A 31 -29.04 -5.05 6.03
C LYS A 31 -28.17 -3.83 5.74
N LYS A 32 -28.29 -2.78 6.55
CA LYS A 32 -27.32 -1.68 6.56
C LYS A 32 -25.94 -2.32 6.77
N PRO A 33 -24.89 -1.86 6.07
CA PRO A 33 -23.57 -2.45 6.21
C PRO A 33 -23.21 -2.49 7.69
N CYS A 34 -23.14 -3.71 8.24
CA CYS A 34 -22.72 -3.95 9.60
C CYS A 34 -21.28 -3.45 9.72
N HIS A 35 -20.93 -2.84 10.85
CA HIS A 35 -19.55 -2.52 11.14
C HIS A 35 -18.77 -3.84 11.08
N SER A 36 -17.94 -4.02 10.04
CA SER A 36 -17.05 -5.17 9.92
C SER A 36 -16.17 -5.24 11.16
N ASP A 37 -15.82 -6.45 11.60
CA ASP A 37 -14.90 -6.67 12.71
C ASP A 37 -13.67 -5.73 12.60
N PRO A 38 -13.29 -5.01 13.67
CA PRO A 38 -12.13 -4.13 13.64
C PRO A 38 -10.85 -4.79 13.13
N LEU A 39 -10.64 -6.09 13.40
CA LEU A 39 -9.49 -6.84 12.88
C LEU A 39 -9.47 -6.91 11.36
N ILE A 40 -10.63 -6.97 10.70
CA ILE A 40 -10.70 -6.90 9.23
C ILE A 40 -10.18 -5.54 8.75
N HIS A 41 -10.54 -4.45 9.44
CA HIS A 41 -10.04 -3.12 9.09
C HIS A 41 -8.52 -3.00 9.32
N HIS A 42 -8.01 -3.52 10.43
CA HIS A 42 -6.58 -3.57 10.70
C HIS A 42 -5.82 -4.40 9.66
N GLY A 43 -6.36 -5.57 9.28
CA GLY A 43 -5.80 -6.41 8.23
C GLY A 43 -5.75 -5.70 6.88
N ARG A 44 -6.77 -4.90 6.54
CA ARG A 44 -6.77 -4.05 5.34
C ARG A 44 -5.65 -3.02 5.37
N HIS A 45 -5.37 -2.43 6.53
CA HIS A 45 -4.30 -1.45 6.68
C HIS A 45 -2.93 -2.11 6.60
N PHE A 46 -2.73 -3.21 7.33
CA PHE A 46 -1.51 -4.02 7.30
C PHE A 46 -1.16 -4.46 5.86
N GLY A 47 -2.12 -5.02 5.13
CA GLY A 47 -1.93 -5.45 3.74
C GLY A 47 -1.55 -4.33 2.76
N ARG A 48 -1.90 -3.07 3.06
CA ARG A 48 -1.59 -1.92 2.19
C ARG A 48 -0.31 -1.18 2.56
N THR A 49 0.20 -1.37 3.78
CA THR A 49 1.23 -0.50 4.35
C THR A 49 2.43 -1.24 4.94
N VAL A 50 2.31 -2.55 5.17
CA VAL A 50 3.36 -3.36 5.78
C VAL A 50 3.70 -4.54 4.88
N ASN A 51 2.75 -5.42 4.57
CA ASN A 51 3.04 -6.54 3.67
C ASN A 51 1.80 -7.02 2.90
N ALA A 52 1.85 -6.91 1.57
CA ALA A 52 0.71 -7.19 0.68
C ALA A 52 0.46 -8.68 0.42
N LEU A 53 1.46 -9.54 0.63
CA LEU A 53 1.43 -10.97 0.31
C LEU A 53 1.64 -11.88 1.54
N CYS A 54 1.69 -11.31 2.74
CA CYS A 54 1.93 -12.03 3.98
C CYS A 54 0.88 -13.11 4.27
N ASN A 55 1.36 -14.28 4.71
CA ASN A 55 0.56 -15.30 5.38
C ASN A 55 0.49 -14.96 6.88
N VAL A 56 -0.64 -14.39 7.29
CA VAL A 56 -0.80 -13.83 8.64
C VAL A 56 -0.74 -14.91 9.72
N PHE A 57 -1.27 -16.11 9.46
CA PHE A 57 -1.25 -17.18 10.47
C PHE A 57 0.18 -17.63 10.77
N THR A 58 0.97 -17.95 9.73
CA THR A 58 2.38 -18.32 9.90
C THR A 58 3.19 -17.20 10.55
N LEU A 59 2.96 -15.94 10.15
CA LEU A 59 3.61 -14.78 10.76
C LEU A 59 3.35 -14.70 12.27
N LEU A 60 2.10 -14.89 12.69
CA LEU A 60 1.73 -14.85 14.11
C LEU A 60 2.34 -16.03 14.87
N THR A 61 2.27 -17.24 14.32
CA THR A 61 2.84 -18.43 14.97
C THR A 61 4.35 -18.31 15.15
N ASN A 62 5.09 -17.95 14.09
CA ASN A 62 6.55 -17.79 14.15
C ASN A 62 6.93 -16.63 15.09
N GLY A 63 6.17 -15.53 15.07
CA GLY A 63 6.39 -14.39 15.96
C GLY A 63 6.19 -14.72 17.44
N ILE A 64 5.12 -15.46 17.77
CA ILE A 64 4.85 -15.93 19.14
C ILE A 64 5.93 -16.91 19.58
N LEU A 65 6.27 -17.88 18.72
CA LEU A 65 7.32 -18.86 18.98
C LEU A 65 8.63 -18.17 19.37
N ARG A 66 9.05 -17.17 18.59
CA ARG A 66 10.27 -16.41 18.87
C ARG A 66 10.17 -15.58 20.17
N MET A 67 9.03 -14.99 20.48
CA MET A 67 8.85 -14.22 21.72
C MET A 67 8.80 -15.08 22.98
N VAL A 68 8.28 -16.31 22.89
CA VAL A 68 8.03 -17.17 24.05
C VAL A 68 9.16 -18.18 24.27
N GLU A 69 9.60 -18.84 23.20
CA GLU A 69 10.55 -19.95 23.28
C GLU A 69 12.00 -19.52 23.03
N GLN A 70 12.22 -18.40 22.34
CA GLN A 70 13.56 -17.92 21.96
C GLN A 70 13.84 -16.45 22.34
N PRO A 71 13.48 -15.98 23.56
CA PRO A 71 13.65 -14.57 23.93
C PRO A 71 15.12 -14.14 24.07
N ASP A 72 15.99 -15.07 24.47
CA ASP A 72 17.41 -14.81 24.75
C ASP A 72 18.33 -15.14 23.57
N GLU A 73 17.78 -15.65 22.47
CA GLU A 73 18.58 -15.94 21.28
C GLU A 73 19.01 -14.64 20.58
N PRO A 74 20.32 -14.47 20.30
CA PRO A 74 20.82 -13.28 19.64
C PRO A 74 20.24 -13.16 18.23
N GLU A 75 20.07 -11.93 17.72
CA GLU A 75 19.46 -11.72 16.41
C GLU A 75 20.25 -12.42 15.28
N GLU A 76 21.57 -12.56 15.45
CA GLU A 76 22.49 -13.23 14.52
C GLU A 76 22.30 -14.75 14.41
N SER A 77 21.59 -15.40 15.35
CA SER A 77 21.27 -16.85 15.24
C SER A 77 20.22 -17.13 14.15
N PHE A 78 19.44 -16.11 13.79
CA PHE A 78 18.34 -16.23 12.83
C PHE A 78 18.78 -15.88 11.42
N THR A 79 18.21 -16.58 10.45
CA THR A 79 18.40 -16.27 9.03
C THR A 79 17.89 -14.86 8.70
N ALA A 80 18.35 -14.28 7.59
CA ALA A 80 17.88 -12.97 7.14
C ALA A 80 16.35 -12.94 6.92
N GLU A 81 15.78 -14.05 6.45
CA GLU A 81 14.35 -14.23 6.23
C GLU A 81 13.58 -14.22 7.57
N GLU A 82 13.99 -15.03 8.55
CA GLU A 82 13.35 -15.07 9.88
C GLU A 82 13.43 -13.72 10.60
N ARG A 83 14.56 -13.01 10.48
CA ARG A 83 14.68 -11.64 11.00
C ARG A 83 13.69 -10.69 10.33
N ARG A 84 13.51 -10.79 9.02
CA ARG A 84 12.53 -9.98 8.28
C ARG A 84 11.10 -10.33 8.68
N GLU A 85 10.76 -11.60 8.77
CA GLU A 85 9.45 -12.06 9.27
C GLU A 85 9.16 -11.46 10.65
N PHE A 86 10.13 -11.53 11.56
CA PHE A 86 9.98 -10.97 12.89
C PHE A 86 9.82 -9.44 12.91
N ARG A 87 10.51 -8.70 12.01
CA ARG A 87 10.28 -7.25 11.82
C ARG A 87 8.85 -6.95 11.36
N VAL A 88 8.33 -7.73 10.40
CA VAL A 88 6.94 -7.60 9.91
C VAL A 88 5.95 -7.93 11.03
N PHE A 89 6.21 -8.96 11.84
CA PHE A 89 5.41 -9.31 13.01
C PHE A 89 5.38 -8.18 14.05
N LYS A 90 6.55 -7.64 14.44
CA LYS A 90 6.62 -6.47 15.34
C LYS A 90 5.81 -5.28 14.80
N THR A 91 5.90 -5.03 13.49
CA THR A 91 5.12 -3.96 12.84
C THR A 91 3.61 -4.24 12.89
N LEU A 92 3.17 -5.50 12.74
CA LEU A 92 1.78 -5.89 12.91
C LEU A 92 1.27 -5.59 14.33
N LEU A 93 2.07 -5.89 15.36
CA LEU A 93 1.70 -5.60 16.76
C LEU A 93 1.50 -4.10 17.00
N LEU A 94 2.32 -3.25 16.39
CA LEU A 94 2.17 -1.79 16.45
C LEU A 94 0.92 -1.29 15.70
N VAL A 95 0.60 -1.91 14.57
CA VAL A 95 -0.55 -1.54 13.72
C VAL A 95 -1.90 -1.92 14.33
N VAL A 96 -1.94 -2.95 15.18
CA VAL A 96 -3.18 -3.46 15.79
C VAL A 96 -3.12 -3.28 17.31
N PRO A 97 -3.71 -2.20 17.84
CA PRO A 97 -3.63 -1.90 19.26
C PRO A 97 -4.15 -3.05 20.13
N GLY A 98 -3.35 -3.48 21.10
CA GLY A 98 -3.72 -4.51 22.07
C GLY A 98 -3.73 -5.95 21.54
N ILE A 99 -3.31 -6.18 20.29
CA ILE A 99 -3.26 -7.54 19.73
C ILE A 99 -2.24 -8.42 20.45
N GLU A 100 -1.10 -7.86 20.86
CA GLU A 100 -0.02 -8.57 21.53
C GLU A 100 -0.50 -9.32 22.77
N LYS A 101 -1.18 -8.60 23.68
CA LYS A 101 -1.76 -9.21 24.89
C LYS A 101 -2.76 -10.32 24.55
N ARG A 102 -3.54 -10.13 23.49
CA ARG A 102 -4.55 -11.08 23.06
C ARG A 102 -3.92 -12.35 22.49
N ILE A 103 -2.89 -12.24 21.65
CA ILE A 103 -2.24 -13.41 21.04
C ILE A 103 -1.39 -14.21 22.04
N MET A 104 -0.90 -13.56 23.10
CA MET A 104 -0.12 -14.23 24.15
C MET A 104 -0.96 -15.11 25.09
N THR A 105 -2.27 -14.83 25.20
CA THR A 105 -3.15 -15.54 26.14
C THR A 105 -4.24 -16.36 25.45
N CYS A 106 -4.33 -16.32 24.12
CA CYS A 106 -5.42 -16.97 23.39
C CYS A 106 -5.16 -18.46 23.13
N SER A 107 -6.23 -19.21 22.87
CA SER A 107 -6.10 -20.59 22.38
C SER A 107 -5.61 -20.63 20.92
N GLN A 108 -5.20 -21.82 20.46
CA GLN A 108 -4.80 -22.01 19.05
C GLN A 108 -5.95 -21.77 18.08
N GLU A 109 -7.19 -22.10 18.45
CA GLU A 109 -8.39 -21.83 17.66
C GLU A 109 -8.66 -20.33 17.58
N GLU A 110 -8.52 -19.61 18.70
CA GLU A 110 -8.66 -18.17 18.73
C GLU A 110 -7.57 -17.45 17.92
N LEU A 111 -6.33 -17.95 17.96
CA LEU A 111 -5.23 -17.44 17.14
C LEU A 111 -5.56 -17.58 15.65
N ARG A 112 -6.06 -18.75 15.23
CA ARG A 112 -6.52 -18.98 13.85
C ARG A 112 -7.63 -18.01 13.46
N MET A 113 -8.63 -17.80 14.33
CA MET A 113 -9.71 -16.84 14.06
C MET A 113 -9.20 -15.40 13.88
N ILE A 114 -8.26 -14.97 14.73
CA ILE A 114 -7.63 -13.64 14.63
C ILE A 114 -6.88 -13.52 13.30
N ALA A 115 -6.07 -14.53 12.97
CA ALA A 115 -5.32 -14.58 11.73
C ALA A 115 -6.24 -14.52 10.50
N ASP A 116 -7.34 -15.27 10.49
CA ASP A 116 -8.32 -15.29 9.40
C ASP A 116 -8.99 -13.92 9.19
N LEU A 117 -9.33 -13.22 10.27
CA LEU A 117 -9.92 -11.88 10.17
C LEU A 117 -8.93 -10.86 9.58
N LEU A 118 -7.67 -10.90 10.03
CA LEU A 118 -6.60 -10.05 9.50
C LEU A 118 -6.28 -10.40 8.03
N GLN A 119 -6.16 -11.68 7.71
CA GLN A 119 -5.91 -12.17 6.36
C GLN A 119 -7.05 -11.80 5.41
N LYS A 120 -8.30 -11.96 5.85
CA LYS A 120 -9.49 -11.50 5.12
C LYS A 120 -9.44 -10.01 4.86
N GLY A 121 -9.03 -9.23 5.86
CA GLY A 121 -8.77 -7.81 5.72
C GLY A 121 -7.75 -7.53 4.60
N SER A 122 -6.55 -8.09 4.70
CA SER A 122 -5.47 -7.90 3.73
C SER A 122 -5.89 -8.30 2.31
N SER A 123 -6.46 -9.50 2.14
CA SER A 123 -6.95 -10.00 0.85
C SER A 123 -8.06 -9.13 0.26
N SER A 124 -8.99 -8.63 1.10
CA SER A 124 -10.06 -7.73 0.64
C SER A 124 -9.52 -6.38 0.17
N ALA A 125 -8.50 -5.83 0.85
CA ALA A 125 -7.87 -4.58 0.42
C ALA A 125 -7.21 -4.74 -0.96
N ARG A 126 -6.45 -5.82 -1.15
CA ARG A 126 -5.80 -6.14 -2.42
C ARG A 126 -6.79 -6.33 -3.57
N SER A 127 -7.91 -7.02 -3.30
CA SER A 127 -8.99 -7.22 -4.28
C SER A 127 -9.66 -5.89 -4.67
N ASP A 128 -9.98 -5.04 -3.70
CA ASP A 128 -10.56 -3.71 -3.95
C ASP A 128 -9.62 -2.82 -4.77
N ASP A 129 -8.33 -2.81 -4.42
CA ASP A 129 -7.33 -2.02 -5.11
C ASP A 129 -7.18 -2.49 -6.57
N THR A 130 -7.08 -3.81 -6.77
CA THR A 130 -7.07 -4.43 -8.11
C THR A 130 -8.30 -4.06 -8.94
N LYS A 131 -9.50 -4.14 -8.33
CA LYS A 131 -10.75 -3.80 -9.01
C LYS A 131 -10.78 -2.34 -9.45
N SER A 132 -10.32 -1.43 -8.59
CA SER A 132 -10.27 0.00 -8.91
C SER A 132 -9.23 0.33 -9.98
N LEU A 133 -8.09 -0.37 -9.99
CA LEU A 133 -6.99 -0.14 -10.91
C LEU A 133 -7.23 -0.74 -12.31
N LYS A 134 -8.08 -1.76 -12.42
CA LYS A 134 -8.36 -2.47 -13.67
C LYS A 134 -8.72 -1.53 -14.82
N SER A 135 -9.59 -0.55 -14.58
CA SER A 135 -9.99 0.43 -15.59
C SER A 135 -9.04 1.64 -15.65
N ALA A 136 -8.57 2.11 -14.49
CA ALA A 136 -7.73 3.30 -14.41
C ALA A 136 -6.37 3.13 -15.09
N VAL A 137 -5.77 1.93 -15.03
CA VAL A 137 -4.49 1.67 -15.69
C VAL A 137 -4.59 1.85 -17.21
N ILE A 138 -5.74 1.51 -17.81
CA ILE A 138 -5.97 1.74 -19.24
C ILE A 138 -5.99 3.24 -19.54
N ASP A 139 -6.63 4.04 -18.70
CA ASP A 139 -6.63 5.50 -18.85
C ASP A 139 -5.22 6.10 -18.72
N TRP A 140 -4.35 5.49 -17.92
CA TRP A 140 -2.99 5.98 -17.71
C TRP A 140 -2.03 5.62 -18.84
N ILE A 141 -2.22 4.46 -19.49
CA ILE A 141 -1.37 4.01 -20.60
C ILE A 141 -1.88 4.49 -21.96
N THR A 142 -3.16 4.88 -22.07
CA THR A 142 -3.72 5.47 -23.30
C THR A 142 -3.08 6.85 -23.56
N PRO A 143 -2.42 7.06 -24.71
CA PRO A 143 -1.89 8.37 -25.07
C PRO A 143 -3.00 9.43 -25.13
N ARG A 144 -2.67 10.69 -24.85
CA ARG A 144 -3.70 11.75 -24.83
C ARG A 144 -4.18 12.05 -26.25
N GLY A 145 -5.47 11.88 -26.47
CA GLY A 145 -6.11 12.20 -27.75
C GLY A 145 -6.10 11.07 -28.77
N GLU A 146 -5.48 9.92 -28.45
CA GLU A 146 -5.41 8.76 -29.33
C GLU A 146 -5.94 7.51 -28.62
N PRO A 147 -6.69 6.64 -29.30
CA PRO A 147 -7.11 5.37 -28.73
C PRO A 147 -5.92 4.39 -28.65
N LEU A 148 -5.94 3.48 -27.68
CA LEU A 148 -5.07 2.30 -27.72
C LEU A 148 -5.50 1.40 -28.88
N ILE A 149 -4.51 0.90 -29.62
CA ILE A 149 -4.72 0.00 -30.76
C ILE A 149 -3.98 -1.31 -30.46
N PRO A 150 -4.68 -2.48 -30.43
CA PRO A 150 -6.15 -2.62 -30.41
C PRO A 150 -6.77 -2.09 -29.09
N PRO A 151 -8.06 -1.70 -29.08
CA PRO A 151 -8.70 -1.22 -27.85
C PRO A 151 -8.73 -2.27 -26.74
N LEU A 152 -8.33 -1.89 -25.53
CA LEU A 152 -8.37 -2.78 -24.36
C LEU A 152 -9.67 -2.64 -23.57
N PRO A 153 -10.32 -3.77 -23.20
CA PRO A 153 -11.50 -3.74 -22.36
C PRO A 153 -11.17 -3.27 -20.94
N ARG A 154 -11.91 -2.26 -20.45
CA ARG A 154 -11.71 -1.66 -19.12
C ARG A 154 -11.92 -2.64 -17.96
N ASN A 155 -12.86 -3.56 -18.13
CA ASN A 155 -13.33 -4.45 -17.06
C ASN A 155 -12.83 -5.89 -17.19
N VAL A 156 -12.00 -6.20 -18.19
CA VAL A 156 -11.49 -7.56 -18.46
C VAL A 156 -9.97 -7.49 -18.70
N LYS A 157 -9.23 -8.50 -18.24
CA LYS A 157 -7.76 -8.55 -18.31
C LYS A 157 -7.23 -9.54 -19.36
N THR A 158 -8.06 -10.41 -19.92
CA THR A 158 -7.65 -11.50 -20.83
C THR A 158 -6.77 -11.04 -21.99
N CYS A 159 -7.06 -9.87 -22.55
CA CYS A 159 -6.32 -9.29 -23.68
C CYS A 159 -5.12 -8.42 -23.28
N ARG A 160 -4.74 -8.37 -21.99
CA ARG A 160 -3.58 -7.61 -21.50
C ARG A 160 -2.34 -8.49 -21.41
N GLY A 161 -1.30 -8.05 -20.72
CA GLY A 161 -0.04 -8.77 -20.64
C GLY A 161 0.72 -8.72 -21.97
N PHE A 162 1.44 -9.80 -22.28
CA PHE A 162 2.21 -9.94 -23.51
C PHE A 162 1.34 -10.12 -24.77
N ASN A 163 0.03 -10.34 -24.60
CA ASN A 163 -0.95 -10.47 -25.69
C ASN A 163 -1.29 -9.13 -26.37
N HIS A 164 -0.83 -8.01 -25.83
CA HIS A 164 -1.09 -6.67 -26.37
C HIS A 164 0.18 -5.82 -26.35
N GLU A 165 0.43 -5.08 -27.43
CA GLU A 165 1.68 -4.32 -27.61
C GLU A 165 1.97 -3.33 -26.48
N ALA A 166 1.01 -2.46 -26.12
CA ALA A 166 1.22 -1.47 -25.06
C ALA A 166 1.48 -2.09 -23.66
N THR A 167 0.69 -3.08 -23.23
CA THR A 167 0.88 -3.70 -21.91
C THR A 167 2.08 -4.65 -21.89
N GLY A 168 2.37 -5.31 -23.00
CA GLY A 168 3.54 -6.17 -23.16
C GLY A 168 4.83 -5.36 -23.11
N ALA A 169 4.89 -4.23 -23.81
CA ALA A 169 6.01 -3.30 -23.75
C ALA A 169 6.32 -2.85 -22.32
N LEU A 170 5.29 -2.51 -21.54
CA LEU A 170 5.44 -2.09 -20.15
C LEU A 170 5.90 -3.21 -19.21
N LEU A 171 5.51 -4.45 -19.49
CA LEU A 171 5.86 -5.63 -18.68
C LEU A 171 7.15 -6.31 -19.13
N CYS A 172 7.71 -5.91 -20.27
CA CYS A 172 8.98 -6.41 -20.77
C CYS A 172 10.08 -6.15 -19.74
N PRO A 173 10.94 -7.14 -19.44
CA PRO A 173 12.13 -6.94 -18.61
C PRO A 173 12.95 -5.74 -19.10
N ALA A 174 13.48 -4.95 -18.17
CA ALA A 174 14.17 -3.70 -18.48
C ALA A 174 15.43 -3.90 -19.35
N ASN A 175 16.05 -5.08 -19.26
CA ASN A 175 17.21 -5.49 -20.04
C ASN A 175 16.85 -6.03 -21.45
N LEU A 176 15.57 -6.11 -21.79
CA LEU A 176 15.09 -6.56 -23.09
C LEU A 176 14.35 -5.42 -23.78
N ASP A 177 14.68 -5.17 -25.04
CA ASP A 177 13.94 -4.20 -25.83
C ASP A 177 12.73 -4.87 -26.50
N TRP A 178 11.54 -4.38 -26.15
CA TRP A 178 10.27 -4.80 -26.76
C TRP A 178 10.12 -4.36 -28.21
N SER A 179 10.83 -3.30 -28.58
CA SER A 179 10.81 -2.66 -29.89
C SER A 179 11.96 -3.11 -30.79
N ASP A 180 13.03 -3.68 -30.24
CA ASP A 180 14.23 -4.08 -31.00
C ASP A 180 13.87 -5.16 -32.04
N PRO A 181 13.97 -4.83 -33.33
CA PRO A 181 13.96 -5.79 -34.39
C PRO A 181 15.43 -6.07 -34.77
N GLU A 182 16.13 -6.96 -34.07
CA GLU A 182 17.59 -7.15 -34.16
C GLU A 182 18.15 -6.92 -35.59
N TYR A 183 18.68 -5.69 -35.81
CA TYR A 183 19.38 -5.12 -36.97
C TYR A 183 18.68 -4.99 -38.34
N ALA A 184 17.99 -3.88 -38.57
CA ALA A 184 17.61 -3.39 -39.90
C ALA A 184 18.76 -2.60 -40.59
N SER A 185 19.81 -3.30 -41.04
CA SER A 185 20.81 -2.92 -42.09
C SER A 185 22.06 -3.78 -41.91
N GLN A 186 22.65 -4.51 -42.86
CA GLN A 186 22.53 -4.64 -44.31
C GLN A 186 23.08 -6.03 -44.70
N ILE A 187 22.46 -6.66 -45.70
CA ILE A 187 22.98 -7.77 -46.53
C ILE A 187 22.97 -9.18 -45.83
N ILE A 188 22.15 -10.10 -46.40
CA ILE A 188 21.98 -11.55 -46.07
C ILE A 188 20.84 -11.88 -45.10
N CYS A 189 19.57 -11.62 -45.46
CA CYS A 189 18.40 -11.90 -44.58
C CYS A 189 17.16 -12.48 -45.30
N ILE A 190 17.30 -13.28 -46.35
CA ILE A 190 16.11 -13.77 -47.09
C ILE A 190 15.56 -15.12 -46.58
N ILE A 191 16.32 -16.00 -45.89
CA ILE A 191 15.79 -17.34 -45.53
C ILE A 191 15.94 -17.74 -44.04
N ILE A 192 16.87 -17.16 -43.28
CA ILE A 192 17.10 -17.55 -41.86
C ILE A 192 16.60 -16.48 -40.85
N LEU A 193 16.38 -15.22 -41.28
CA LEU A 193 16.02 -14.11 -40.38
C LEU A 193 14.51 -14.03 -40.02
N LEU A 194 13.62 -14.68 -40.78
CA LEU A 194 12.19 -14.74 -40.44
C LEU A 194 11.91 -15.50 -39.13
N THR A 195 12.88 -16.24 -38.59
CA THR A 195 12.70 -17.12 -37.43
C THR A 195 13.23 -16.54 -36.10
N ARG A 196 13.90 -15.37 -36.10
CA ARG A 196 14.48 -14.78 -34.87
C ARG A 196 13.72 -13.57 -34.32
N LEU A 197 13.17 -12.70 -35.17
CA LEU A 197 12.34 -11.55 -34.75
C LEU A 197 11.04 -11.98 -34.05
N CYS A 198 10.51 -13.16 -34.39
CA CYS A 198 9.40 -13.77 -33.67
C CYS A 198 9.79 -14.23 -32.25
N ARG A 199 11.07 -14.40 -31.89
CA ARG A 199 11.42 -15.19 -30.69
C ARG A 199 11.06 -14.52 -29.37
N VAL A 200 11.31 -13.24 -29.13
CA VAL A 200 11.03 -12.67 -27.79
C VAL A 200 9.51 -12.51 -27.59
N LYS A 201 8.82 -11.84 -28.53
CA LYS A 201 7.36 -11.67 -28.44
C LYS A 201 6.61 -12.99 -28.49
N SER A 202 6.97 -13.92 -29.39
CA SER A 202 6.32 -15.23 -29.47
C SER A 202 6.66 -16.06 -28.23
N LYS A 203 7.92 -16.16 -27.78
CA LYS A 203 8.23 -16.93 -26.55
C LYS A 203 7.55 -16.38 -25.29
N LEU A 204 7.38 -15.06 -25.18
CA LEU A 204 6.64 -14.45 -24.07
C LEU A 204 5.13 -14.61 -24.18
N ARG A 205 4.57 -14.63 -25.40
CA ARG A 205 3.14 -14.89 -25.66
C ARG A 205 2.76 -16.36 -25.50
N ASP A 206 3.63 -17.24 -25.99
CA ASP A 206 3.45 -18.69 -26.03
C ASP A 206 3.83 -19.34 -24.69
N GLY A 207 4.54 -18.60 -23.82
CA GLY A 207 4.94 -19.06 -22.49
C GLY A 207 6.24 -19.87 -22.46
N ASP A 208 6.94 -19.98 -23.60
CA ASP A 208 8.23 -20.67 -23.73
C ASP A 208 9.37 -19.97 -22.97
N TYR A 209 9.21 -18.68 -22.64
CA TYR A 209 10.16 -17.93 -21.83
C TYR A 209 9.46 -17.38 -20.58
N ILE A 210 9.72 -18.02 -19.46
CA ILE A 210 9.22 -17.60 -18.15
C ILE A 210 10.18 -16.53 -17.62
N ILE A 211 9.68 -15.30 -17.50
CA ILE A 211 10.40 -14.18 -16.88
C ILE A 211 10.33 -14.36 -15.36
N PRO A 212 11.46 -14.60 -14.66
CA PRO A 212 11.43 -14.69 -13.21
C PRO A 212 11.10 -13.32 -12.60
N GLY A 213 10.49 -13.30 -11.42
CA GLY A 213 9.99 -12.06 -10.82
C GLY A 213 11.06 -10.99 -10.50
N ASP A 214 12.33 -11.36 -10.39
CA ASP A 214 13.46 -10.45 -10.16
C ASP A 214 13.90 -9.71 -11.44
N GLN A 215 13.51 -10.19 -12.62
CA GLN A 215 13.66 -9.44 -13.87
C GLN A 215 12.61 -8.33 -13.92
N TRP A 216 12.97 -7.18 -13.37
CA TRP A 216 12.05 -6.07 -13.23
C TRP A 216 11.58 -5.51 -14.58
N PRO A 217 10.27 -5.23 -14.71
CA PRO A 217 9.71 -4.72 -15.95
C PRO A 217 10.03 -3.24 -16.15
N ILE A 218 10.16 -2.81 -17.41
CA ILE A 218 10.50 -1.42 -17.78
C ILE A 218 9.52 -0.38 -17.19
N MET A 219 8.27 -0.77 -16.87
CA MET A 219 7.28 0.09 -16.22
C MET A 219 7.72 0.71 -14.89
N ILE A 220 8.74 0.16 -14.22
CA ILE A 220 9.20 0.72 -12.94
C ILE A 220 10.12 1.93 -13.14
N TYR A 221 10.75 2.02 -14.30
CA TYR A 221 11.69 3.08 -14.65
C TYR A 221 10.97 4.33 -15.14
N LYS A 222 11.52 5.49 -14.82
CA LYS A 222 11.04 6.80 -15.27
C LYS A 222 10.98 6.82 -16.80
N ASP A 223 9.84 7.27 -17.32
CA ASP A 223 9.59 7.42 -18.76
C ASP A 223 9.84 6.13 -19.58
N TYR A 224 9.81 4.96 -18.92
CA TYR A 224 10.01 3.63 -19.51
C TYR A 224 11.39 3.45 -20.16
N LYS A 225 12.44 4.02 -19.56
CA LYS A 225 13.82 3.92 -20.07
C LYS A 225 14.74 3.31 -19.02
N TYR A 226 15.47 2.29 -19.44
CA TYR A 226 16.52 1.65 -18.66
C TYR A 226 17.88 2.10 -19.18
N ASP A 227 18.78 2.46 -18.28
CA ASP A 227 20.14 2.86 -18.59
C ASP A 227 21.09 1.76 -18.07
N PRO A 228 21.78 1.02 -18.96
CA PRO A 228 22.67 -0.05 -18.53
C PRO A 228 23.95 0.46 -17.85
N GLU A 229 24.35 1.70 -18.10
CA GLU A 229 25.53 2.32 -17.49
C GLU A 229 25.20 2.90 -16.10
N ASP A 230 23.95 3.34 -15.91
CA ASP A 230 23.42 3.77 -14.61
C ASP A 230 22.05 3.13 -14.33
N PRO A 231 21.99 1.89 -13.82
CA PRO A 231 20.74 1.19 -13.52
C PRO A 231 19.85 1.89 -12.48
N TRP A 232 20.38 2.85 -11.72
CA TRP A 232 19.61 3.65 -10.76
C TRP A 232 18.81 4.75 -11.42
N ASN A 233 19.20 5.14 -12.64
CA ASN A 233 18.61 6.24 -13.35
C ASN A 233 17.11 6.01 -13.60
N GLY A 234 16.29 6.73 -12.85
CA GLY A 234 14.83 6.66 -12.99
C GLY A 234 14.19 5.43 -12.36
N LEU A 235 14.94 4.54 -11.71
CA LEU A 235 14.41 3.36 -11.03
C LEU A 235 13.32 3.75 -10.01
N LEU A 236 12.17 3.08 -10.07
CA LEU A 236 11.01 3.30 -9.19
C LEU A 236 10.42 4.75 -9.23
N ARG A 237 10.75 5.53 -10.26
CA ARG A 237 10.30 6.93 -10.45
C ARG A 237 9.24 7.09 -11.56
N ASN A 238 8.64 5.98 -12.00
CA ASN A 238 7.59 6.02 -13.02
C ASN A 238 6.29 6.71 -12.56
N ARG A 239 5.62 7.43 -13.49
CA ARG A 239 4.34 8.13 -13.24
C ARG A 239 3.18 7.20 -12.92
N LEU A 240 3.18 5.96 -13.40
CA LEU A 240 2.18 4.94 -13.08
C LEU A 240 2.16 4.66 -11.57
N LEU A 241 3.33 4.66 -10.92
CA LEU A 241 3.46 4.44 -9.47
C LEU A 241 2.91 5.61 -8.66
N ILE A 242 3.14 6.83 -9.16
CA ILE A 242 2.65 8.07 -8.54
C ILE A 242 1.12 8.15 -8.64
N SER A 243 0.54 7.69 -9.75
CA SER A 243 -0.90 7.79 -10.03
C SER A 243 -1.77 6.93 -9.11
N VAL A 244 -1.18 5.89 -8.51
CA VAL A 244 -1.83 4.96 -7.56
C VAL A 244 -1.88 5.55 -6.15
N CYS A 245 -1.02 6.52 -5.85
CA CYS A 245 -1.00 7.16 -4.54
C CYS A 245 -2.20 8.12 -4.39
N PRO A 246 -3.07 7.94 -3.39
CA PRO A 246 -4.10 8.93 -3.12
C PRO A 246 -3.40 10.24 -2.75
N LYS A 247 -3.61 11.30 -3.55
CA LYS A 247 -3.27 12.66 -3.12
C LYS A 247 -4.10 12.94 -1.87
N THR A 248 -3.48 12.91 -0.70
CA THR A 248 -4.12 13.35 0.54
C THR A 248 -4.43 14.83 0.34
N ARG A 249 -5.73 15.15 0.16
CA ARG A 249 -6.20 16.53 0.17
C ARG A 249 -5.99 17.03 1.59
N THR A 250 -4.86 17.67 1.85
CA THR A 250 -4.69 18.55 3.00
C THR A 250 -5.86 19.52 2.99
N LEU A 251 -6.61 19.55 4.08
CA LEU A 251 -7.64 20.56 4.34
C LEU A 251 -6.92 21.92 4.43
N VAL A 252 -6.74 22.57 3.29
CA VAL A 252 -6.36 23.99 3.24
C VAL A 252 -7.61 24.79 3.59
N PRO A 253 -7.57 25.71 4.57
CA PRO A 253 -8.66 26.65 4.82
C PRO A 253 -8.96 27.42 3.54
N SER A 254 -10.21 27.35 3.11
CA SER A 254 -10.68 27.85 1.83
C SER A 254 -10.71 29.38 1.76
N HIS A 255 -9.57 30.05 1.56
CA HIS A 255 -9.53 31.46 1.11
C HIS A 255 -8.23 31.78 0.33
N SER A 256 -8.18 31.38 -0.95
CA SER A 256 -7.40 32.08 -1.98
C SER A 256 -7.76 31.54 -3.36
N ARG A 257 -8.41 32.36 -4.18
CA ARG A 257 -8.65 32.11 -5.61
C ARG A 257 -7.35 32.35 -6.39
N ALA A 258 -6.83 31.32 -7.05
CA ALA A 258 -5.84 31.42 -8.14
C ALA A 258 -5.91 30.13 -9.01
N PRO A 259 -5.50 30.18 -10.29
CA PRO A 259 -6.25 29.56 -11.37
C PRO A 259 -5.91 28.09 -11.65
N THR A 260 -6.88 27.47 -12.32
CA THR A 260 -6.99 26.11 -12.85
C THR A 260 -5.72 25.58 -13.53
N SER A 261 -5.13 24.50 -12.99
CA SER A 261 -4.25 23.61 -13.78
C SER A 261 -4.24 22.17 -13.26
N LEU A 262 -4.45 21.23 -14.20
CA LEU A 262 -4.23 19.77 -14.13
C LEU A 262 -5.12 18.95 -13.16
N LYS A 263 -6.33 18.61 -13.62
CA LYS A 263 -7.12 17.51 -13.07
C LYS A 263 -6.54 16.16 -13.52
N ILE A 264 -5.55 15.65 -12.81
CA ILE A 264 -5.21 14.21 -12.86
C ILE A 264 -6.15 13.52 -11.88
N SER A 265 -7.12 12.76 -12.39
CA SER A 265 -8.04 11.94 -11.59
C SER A 265 -7.28 10.79 -10.95
N GLY A 266 -6.66 11.02 -9.81
CA GLY A 266 -6.13 9.95 -8.97
C GLY A 266 -7.29 9.10 -8.44
N ILE A 267 -7.09 7.78 -8.37
CA ILE A 267 -8.06 6.88 -7.74
C ILE A 267 -8.09 7.24 -6.25
N GLN A 268 -9.27 7.65 -5.79
CA GLN A 268 -9.52 7.89 -4.38
C GLN A 268 -9.61 6.52 -3.68
N THR A 269 -8.47 5.93 -3.32
CA THR A 269 -8.47 4.89 -2.28
C THR A 269 -8.97 5.57 -1.02
N ARG A 270 -10.27 5.45 -0.75
CA ARG A 270 -10.85 5.86 0.52
C ARG A 270 -10.20 5.00 1.59
N ILE A 271 -9.13 5.51 2.20
CA ILE A 271 -8.97 5.34 3.63
C ILE A 271 -10.25 5.95 4.19
N HIS A 272 -11.18 5.10 4.64
CA HIS A 272 -12.29 5.55 5.45
C HIS A 272 -11.65 6.07 6.75
N LEU A 273 -11.23 7.35 6.77
CA LEU A 273 -11.33 8.08 8.01
C LEU A 273 -12.85 8.15 8.29
N PRO A 274 -13.33 7.61 9.42
CA PRO A 274 -14.74 7.66 9.73
C PRO A 274 -15.20 9.10 9.63
N LYS A 275 -16.15 9.38 8.73
CA LYS A 275 -16.90 10.63 8.77
C LYS A 275 -17.71 10.61 10.07
N LEU A 276 -17.14 11.16 11.14
CA LEU A 276 -17.89 11.49 12.34
C LEU A 276 -18.87 12.59 11.95
N ARG A 277 -20.07 12.17 11.55
CA ARG A 277 -21.23 13.04 11.45
C ARG A 277 -21.55 13.48 12.87
N ARG A 278 -21.37 14.77 13.16
CA ARG A 278 -21.76 15.40 14.43
C ARG A 278 -23.19 14.98 14.79
N LYS A 279 -23.33 14.16 15.83
CA LYS A 279 -24.59 14.03 16.57
C LYS A 279 -24.59 15.19 17.56
N ARG A 280 -25.52 16.12 17.38
CA ARG A 280 -25.66 17.32 18.18
C ARG A 280 -26.61 16.97 19.33
N THR A 281 -26.07 16.56 20.48
CA THR A 281 -26.69 16.75 21.80
C THR A 281 -25.72 16.35 22.92
N GLU A 282 -25.48 17.34 23.81
CA GLU A 282 -25.18 17.28 25.25
C GLU A 282 -23.88 16.65 25.75
N GLY A 283 -23.08 17.49 26.43
CA GLY A 283 -21.93 17.11 27.27
C GLY A 283 -20.57 17.47 26.68
N ASN A 284 -20.05 18.65 27.01
CA ASN A 284 -18.69 19.07 26.68
C ASN A 284 -17.65 18.18 27.41
N THR A 285 -17.21 17.11 26.77
CA THR A 285 -15.87 16.54 27.00
C THR A 285 -15.11 16.53 25.69
N ILE A 286 -14.18 17.48 25.56
CA ILE A 286 -13.25 17.57 24.44
C ILE A 286 -12.28 16.40 24.58
N TRP A 287 -12.57 15.27 23.94
CA TRP A 287 -11.53 14.28 23.63
C TRP A 287 -10.58 14.91 22.60
N LYS A 288 -9.58 15.66 23.10
CA LYS A 288 -8.39 15.94 22.31
C LYS A 288 -7.78 14.58 21.97
N ARG A 289 -7.84 14.19 20.70
CA ARG A 289 -6.97 13.13 20.17
C ARG A 289 -5.54 13.63 20.30
N SER A 290 -4.89 13.29 21.41
CA SER A 290 -3.46 13.45 21.60
C SER A 290 -2.77 12.15 21.23
N HIS A 291 -2.82 11.79 19.94
CA HIS A 291 -1.80 10.94 19.35
C HIS A 291 -1.52 11.52 17.96
N THR A 292 -0.79 12.63 17.97
CA THR A 292 0.13 12.89 16.86
C THR A 292 1.10 11.71 16.84
N TRP A 293 1.10 10.96 15.76
CA TRP A 293 2.13 9.97 15.44
C TRP A 293 3.47 10.70 15.36
N ASN A 294 4.08 10.93 16.52
CA ASN A 294 5.43 11.41 16.68
C ASN A 294 6.22 10.18 17.10
N ASP A 295 7.01 9.65 16.16
CA ASP A 295 8.38 9.21 16.41
C ASP A 295 9.07 9.06 15.06
N GLY A 296 10.26 9.67 14.93
CA GLY A 296 10.94 9.93 13.67
C GLY A 296 11.45 8.71 12.92
N CYS A 297 11.36 7.51 13.51
CA CYS A 297 11.87 6.26 12.93
C CYS A 297 10.75 5.41 12.27
N ASP A 298 9.51 5.46 12.79
CA ASP A 298 8.40 4.60 12.34
C ASP A 298 7.79 5.02 11.01
N HIS A 299 7.92 6.31 10.65
CA HIS A 299 7.41 6.81 9.39
C HIS A 299 8.19 6.30 8.17
N THR A 300 9.44 5.90 8.35
CA THR A 300 10.32 5.42 7.26
C THR A 300 10.00 3.96 6.92
N ILE A 301 9.82 3.11 7.94
CA ILE A 301 9.46 1.69 7.80
C ILE A 301 8.09 1.54 7.11
N HIS A 302 7.07 2.27 7.59
CA HIS A 302 5.74 2.27 6.97
C HIS A 302 5.71 2.80 5.53
N ARG A 303 6.72 3.60 5.14
CA ARG A 303 6.82 4.16 3.78
C ARG A 303 7.47 3.16 2.84
N ILE A 304 8.63 2.61 3.21
CA ILE A 304 9.38 1.63 2.41
C ILE A 304 8.47 0.46 2.00
N HIS A 305 7.65 -0.05 2.92
CA HIS A 305 6.79 -1.20 2.66
C HIS A 305 5.51 -0.89 1.86
N CYS A 306 5.10 0.37 1.75
CA CYS A 306 3.88 0.74 1.04
C CYS A 306 4.07 0.78 -0.49
N TYR A 307 5.25 1.14 -0.98
CA TYR A 307 5.51 1.31 -2.42
C TYR A 307 5.58 -0.01 -3.20
N PRO A 308 6.24 -1.07 -2.70
CA PRO A 308 6.28 -2.37 -3.37
C PRO A 308 4.88 -2.96 -3.53
N GLY A 309 4.01 -2.80 -2.53
CA GLY A 309 2.62 -3.24 -2.62
C GLY A 309 1.84 -2.53 -3.74
N LYS A 310 2.07 -1.23 -3.94
CA LYS A 310 1.43 -0.48 -5.05
C LYS A 310 1.99 -0.89 -6.40
N LEU A 311 3.30 -1.03 -6.49
CA LEU A 311 3.99 -1.47 -7.69
C LEU A 311 3.48 -2.85 -8.13
N LEU A 312 3.37 -3.78 -7.18
CA LEU A 312 2.78 -5.09 -7.36
C LEU A 312 1.36 -5.01 -7.96
N ILE A 313 0.49 -4.17 -7.42
CA ILE A 313 -0.90 -4.08 -7.90
C ILE A 313 -0.97 -3.44 -9.28
N VAL A 314 -0.10 -2.47 -9.62
CA VAL A 314 -0.02 -1.90 -10.99
C VAL A 314 0.44 -2.96 -11.98
N ARG A 315 1.54 -3.65 -11.67
CA ARG A 315 2.07 -4.74 -12.52
C ARG A 315 0.99 -5.78 -12.74
N PHE A 316 0.33 -6.21 -11.65
CA PHE A 316 -0.78 -7.13 -11.74
C PHE A 316 -1.91 -6.57 -12.62
N ALA A 317 -2.30 -5.30 -12.52
CA ALA A 317 -3.37 -4.74 -13.36
C ALA A 317 -3.04 -4.74 -14.86
N LEU A 318 -1.75 -4.72 -15.23
CA LEU A 318 -1.26 -4.79 -16.61
C LEU A 318 -1.18 -6.23 -17.15
N THR A 319 -1.14 -7.25 -16.28
CA THR A 319 -1.05 -8.65 -16.71
C THR A 319 -2.41 -9.20 -17.18
N SER A 320 -2.42 -10.38 -17.79
CA SER A 320 -3.66 -11.08 -18.15
C SER A 320 -4.26 -11.90 -17.01
N SER A 321 -3.49 -12.21 -15.95
CA SER A 321 -3.88 -13.09 -14.84
C SER A 321 -5.12 -12.59 -14.10
N ALA A 322 -6.07 -13.49 -13.81
CA ALA A 322 -7.31 -13.13 -13.12
C ALA A 322 -7.15 -13.02 -11.59
N VAL A 323 -6.23 -13.80 -11.02
CA VAL A 323 -6.01 -13.92 -9.57
C VAL A 323 -4.52 -13.88 -9.26
N PHE A 324 -4.17 -13.42 -8.06
CA PHE A 324 -2.83 -13.64 -7.52
C PHE A 324 -2.70 -15.12 -7.16
N CYS A 325 -1.67 -15.78 -7.65
CA CYS A 325 -1.40 -17.17 -7.40
C CYS A 325 0.08 -17.33 -7.03
N ARG A 326 0.36 -18.06 -5.94
CA ARG A 326 1.75 -18.31 -5.50
C ARG A 326 2.49 -19.27 -6.43
N THR A 327 1.76 -20.15 -7.12
CA THR A 327 2.32 -21.11 -8.08
C THR A 327 2.34 -20.59 -9.52
N ASP A 328 1.88 -19.35 -9.75
CA ASP A 328 1.94 -18.73 -11.07
C ASP A 328 3.36 -18.23 -11.34
N VAL A 329 4.16 -19.11 -11.94
CA VAL A 329 5.51 -18.81 -12.40
C VAL A 329 5.55 -17.83 -13.57
N THR A 330 4.44 -17.65 -14.31
CA THR A 330 4.41 -16.78 -15.49
C THR A 330 4.41 -15.30 -15.13
N THR A 331 3.69 -14.95 -14.05
CA THR A 331 3.70 -13.57 -13.52
C THR A 331 4.69 -13.43 -12.38
N ASP A 332 4.91 -14.50 -11.61
CA ASP A 332 5.80 -14.56 -10.43
C ASP A 332 5.69 -13.30 -9.55
N SER A 333 4.46 -13.06 -9.07
CA SER A 333 4.12 -11.86 -8.30
C SER A 333 4.80 -11.82 -6.93
N GLN A 334 5.06 -12.99 -6.34
CA GLN A 334 5.71 -13.10 -5.03
C GLN A 334 7.19 -12.71 -5.15
N ARG A 335 7.96 -13.36 -6.03
CA ARG A 335 9.38 -13.06 -6.21
C ARG A 335 9.62 -11.62 -6.64
N PHE A 336 8.73 -11.07 -7.48
CA PHE A 336 8.80 -9.65 -7.82
C PHE A 336 8.58 -8.73 -6.62
N TYR A 337 7.58 -9.03 -5.79
CA TYR A 337 7.35 -8.23 -4.57
C TYR A 337 8.53 -8.33 -3.61
N ASP A 338 9.05 -9.54 -3.40
CA ASP A 338 10.15 -9.78 -2.46
C ASP A 338 11.48 -9.19 -2.96
N SER A 339 11.84 -9.32 -4.24
CA SER A 339 13.05 -8.69 -4.81
C SER A 339 13.05 -7.17 -4.70
N VAL A 340 11.88 -6.52 -4.88
CA VAL A 340 11.78 -5.07 -4.69
C VAL A 340 11.92 -4.70 -3.21
N ILE A 341 11.39 -5.51 -2.29
CA ILE A 341 11.58 -5.26 -0.84
C ILE A 341 13.04 -5.47 -0.46
N GLU A 342 13.67 -6.53 -0.94
CA GLU A 342 15.07 -6.86 -0.69
C GLU A 342 15.98 -5.70 -1.09
N PHE A 343 15.79 -5.18 -2.30
CA PHE A 343 16.48 -3.98 -2.77
C PHE A 343 16.25 -2.75 -1.87
N LEU A 344 15.01 -2.50 -1.44
CA LEU A 344 14.71 -1.34 -0.59
C LEU A 344 15.24 -1.50 0.85
N GLU A 345 15.47 -2.73 1.30
CA GLU A 345 16.02 -3.06 2.62
C GLU A 345 17.54 -3.29 2.58
N ASP A 346 18.17 -3.30 1.39
CA ASP A 346 19.60 -3.56 1.23
C ASP A 346 20.42 -2.46 1.93
N PRO A 347 21.28 -2.80 2.91
CA PRO A 347 22.17 -1.85 3.57
C PRO A 347 23.11 -1.10 2.61
N MET A 348 23.49 -1.72 1.49
CA MET A 348 24.42 -1.13 0.52
C MET A 348 23.75 -0.01 -0.30
N GLU A 349 22.43 -0.08 -0.46
CA GLU A 349 21.66 0.81 -1.35
C GLU A 349 20.92 1.93 -0.59
N GLN A 350 21.25 2.12 0.69
CA GLN A 350 20.49 3.02 1.57
C GLN A 350 20.58 4.49 1.16
N GLU A 351 21.66 4.91 0.48
CA GLU A 351 21.80 6.28 -0.01
C GLU A 351 20.79 6.57 -1.12
N GLU A 352 20.74 5.68 -2.11
CA GLU A 352 19.87 5.73 -3.28
C GLU A 352 18.41 5.55 -2.88
N VAL A 353 18.14 4.61 -1.95
CA VAL A 353 16.81 4.39 -1.37
C VAL A 353 16.35 5.63 -0.59
N SER A 354 17.22 6.26 0.19
CA SER A 354 16.90 7.51 0.91
C SER A 354 16.51 8.64 -0.04
N ASP A 355 17.23 8.77 -1.16
CA ASP A 355 16.93 9.72 -2.22
C ASP A 355 15.61 9.42 -2.92
N LEU A 356 15.33 8.15 -3.21
CA LEU A 356 14.06 7.69 -3.76
C LEU A 356 12.89 7.99 -2.82
N LEU A 357 13.03 7.70 -1.51
CA LEU A 357 12.03 8.02 -0.50
C LEU A 357 11.81 9.54 -0.41
N THR A 358 12.86 10.34 -0.49
CA THR A 358 12.79 11.80 -0.52
C THR A 358 12.01 12.29 -1.74
N PHE A 359 12.28 11.73 -2.92
CA PHE A 359 11.53 12.01 -4.14
C PHE A 359 10.04 11.68 -3.97
N TRP A 360 9.70 10.47 -3.50
CA TRP A 360 8.31 10.09 -3.29
C TRP A 360 7.62 10.99 -2.26
N ASN A 361 8.30 11.38 -1.18
CA ASN A 361 7.75 12.29 -0.19
C ASN A 361 7.39 13.65 -0.79
N ARG A 362 8.25 14.20 -1.67
CA ARG A 362 7.98 15.47 -2.37
C ARG A 362 6.79 15.36 -3.32
N VAL A 363 6.69 14.26 -4.06
CA VAL A 363 5.67 14.08 -5.10
C VAL A 363 4.30 13.75 -4.50
N ILE A 364 4.26 12.92 -3.46
CA ILE A 364 3.00 12.43 -2.87
C ILE A 364 2.49 13.39 -1.79
N PHE A 365 3.40 14.01 -1.03
CA PHE A 365 3.08 14.96 0.03
C PHE A 365 3.70 16.35 -0.23
N PRO A 366 3.27 17.06 -1.29
CA PRO A 366 3.82 18.37 -1.63
C PRO A 366 3.65 19.40 -0.49
N GLY A 367 2.60 19.25 0.33
CA GLY A 367 2.38 20.06 1.54
C GLY A 367 3.36 19.78 2.69
N HIS A 368 3.96 18.58 2.76
CA HIS A 368 4.98 18.26 3.78
C HIS A 368 6.36 18.79 3.37
N ALA A 369 6.68 18.82 2.08
CA ALA A 369 7.92 19.41 1.59
C ALA A 369 8.01 20.91 1.87
N SER A 370 6.88 21.64 1.81
CA SER A 370 6.79 23.05 2.18
C SER A 370 6.86 23.33 3.69
N ALA A 371 6.80 22.30 4.54
CA ALA A 371 6.80 22.44 5.99
C ALA A 371 8.21 22.45 6.62
N LYS A 372 9.29 22.32 5.84
CA LYS A 372 10.60 22.81 6.25
C LYS A 372 10.60 24.35 6.15
N ARG A 373 9.78 25.02 6.96
CA ARG A 373 10.04 26.43 7.26
C ARG A 373 11.43 26.48 7.85
N GLN A 374 12.36 27.16 7.19
CA GLN A 374 13.65 27.45 7.78
C GLN A 374 13.37 28.09 9.15
N VAL A 375 13.93 27.49 10.19
CA VAL A 375 13.86 28.05 11.53
C VAL A 375 14.48 29.44 11.42
N THR A 376 13.68 30.49 11.63
CA THR A 376 14.16 31.87 11.54
C THR A 376 15.34 32.01 12.50
N ARG A 377 16.42 32.68 12.06
CA ARG A 377 17.69 32.79 12.80
C ARG A 377 17.49 33.27 14.24
N ASP A 378 16.48 34.11 14.47
CA ASP A 378 16.19 34.70 15.79
C ASP A 378 15.16 33.94 16.63
N SER A 379 14.67 32.79 16.14
CA SER A 379 13.70 32.01 16.91
C SER A 379 14.33 31.34 18.13
N ALA A 380 13.52 31.15 19.17
CA ALA A 380 13.92 30.40 20.36
C ALA A 380 14.42 28.98 20.02
N LEU A 381 13.90 28.36 18.96
CA LEU A 381 14.33 27.04 18.50
C LEU A 381 15.75 27.06 17.88
N ALA A 382 16.13 28.12 17.17
CA ALA A 382 17.50 28.30 16.68
C ALA A 382 18.47 28.43 17.86
N ARG A 383 18.15 29.28 18.83
CA ARG A 383 18.96 29.47 20.06
C ARG A 383 19.09 28.21 20.90
N LEU A 384 18.02 27.41 21.00
CA LEU A 384 18.06 26.11 21.68
C LEU A 384 18.96 25.10 20.98
N LYS A 385 18.95 25.07 19.64
CA LYS A 385 19.84 24.21 18.85
C LYS A 385 21.30 24.63 18.95
N GLU A 386 21.57 25.93 18.90
CA GLU A 386 22.90 26.51 19.07
C GLU A 386 23.47 26.21 20.47
N LYS A 387 22.67 26.42 21.52
CA LYS A 387 23.07 26.06 22.89
C LYS A 387 23.36 24.56 23.04
N ARG A 388 22.58 23.68 22.41
CA ARG A 388 22.82 22.24 22.41
C ARG A 388 24.11 21.87 21.66
N ALA A 389 24.40 22.54 20.56
CA ALA A 389 25.64 22.33 19.80
C ALA A 389 26.88 22.80 20.60
N ALA A 390 26.80 23.97 21.25
CA ALA A 390 27.86 24.47 22.12
C ALA A 390 28.13 23.54 23.31
N LEU A 391 27.09 22.99 23.94
CA LEU A 391 27.25 22.00 25.03
C LEU A 391 27.88 20.69 24.55
N ARG A 392 27.56 20.23 23.33
CA ARG A 392 28.20 19.05 22.74
C ARG A 392 29.66 19.30 22.40
N ALA A 393 30.00 20.48 21.89
CA ALA A 393 31.39 20.87 21.64
C ALA A 393 32.19 20.99 22.94
N ALA A 394 31.60 21.58 23.99
CA ALA A 394 32.24 21.68 25.31
C ALA A 394 32.48 20.30 25.95
N ASN A 395 31.51 19.38 25.85
CA ASN A 395 31.66 18.03 26.39
C ASN A 395 32.60 17.13 25.57
N GLY A 396 32.80 17.42 24.29
CA GLY A 396 33.76 16.71 23.43
C GLY A 396 35.22 17.13 23.63
N VAL A 397 35.48 18.29 24.25
CA VAL A 397 36.84 18.78 24.52
C VAL A 397 37.38 18.24 25.87
N SER A 398 36.51 17.85 26.80
CA SER A 398 36.93 17.34 28.12
C SER A 398 37.49 15.90 28.11
N SER A 399 37.38 15.14 27.01
CA SER A 399 37.87 13.75 26.94
C SER A 399 39.26 13.58 26.31
N VAL A 400 39.98 14.67 26.01
CA VAL A 400 41.32 14.62 25.38
C VAL A 400 42.44 15.16 26.28
N SER A 401 42.15 15.46 27.56
CA SER A 401 43.20 15.90 28.50
C SER A 401 43.07 15.27 29.88
N SER A 402 43.36 13.98 29.97
CA SER A 402 43.95 13.38 31.17
C SER A 402 44.75 12.15 30.75
N ARG A 403 46.07 12.29 30.91
CA ARG A 403 47.09 11.23 30.78
C ARG A 403 46.80 10.03 31.65
#